data_AF-A0A941PNK1-F1
#
_entry.id   AF-A0A941PNK1-F1
#
_cell.length_a   1.000
_cell.length_b   1.000
_cell.length_c   1.000
_cell.angle_alpha   90.00
_cell.angle_beta   90.00
_cell.angle_gamma   90.00
#
_symmetry.space_group_name_H-M   'P 1'
#
loop_
_entity.id
_entity.type
_entity.pdbx_description
1 polymer ?
#
loop_
_entity_poly.entity_id
_entity_poly.type
_entity_poly.pdbx_seq_one_letter_code
_entity_poly.pdbx_strand_id
1 'polypeptide(L)'
;MSLVGRRQLILGSASLLALAACSGGNSAGGGNAPGPDDMVLGSPSARATLIEYASATCPHCAHFHETVWDQLKTNYIDTGKLRFIFREFPTPPEAVAVAGFQLARCGGATPEQYFARLGEIFRQQRDMFASGTMEGVRAKLLEIGASSGLSEQQ
;
A
#
# COMPACT_ATOMS: atom_id res chain seq x y z
N MET A 1 81.53 2.97 -1.03
CA MET A 1 81.51 1.49 -0.89
C MET A 1 80.65 1.19 0.33
N SER A 2 79.54 0.45 0.36
CA SER A 2 78.74 -0.37 -0.56
C SER A 2 77.33 -0.40 0.09
N LEU A 3 76.24 -0.08 -0.64
CA LEU A 3 75.33 -1.00 -1.32
C LEU A 3 74.70 -2.10 -0.43
N VAL A 4 73.41 -2.37 -0.69
CA VAL A 4 72.52 -3.41 -0.13
C VAL A 4 71.75 -2.95 1.13
N GLY A 5 70.42 -2.83 1.17
CA GLY A 5 69.35 -3.49 0.42
C GLY A 5 68.51 -4.32 1.41
N ARG A 6 67.46 -3.73 1.99
CA ARG A 6 66.59 -4.41 2.98
C ARG A 6 65.17 -4.57 2.46
N ARG A 7 65.06 -5.18 1.27
CA ARG A 7 63.87 -5.96 0.93
C ARG A 7 64.00 -7.31 1.65
N GLN A 8 62.90 -7.77 2.22
CA GLN A 8 62.64 -9.09 2.84
C GLN A 8 62.76 -9.16 4.36
N LEU A 9 61.56 -9.18 4.98
CA LEU A 9 61.10 -9.97 6.13
C LEU A 9 59.58 -9.71 6.13
N ILE A 10 58.79 -10.29 5.22
CA ILE A 10 58.15 -11.62 5.33
C ILE A 10 57.65 -11.92 6.76
N LEU A 11 56.32 -11.98 6.87
CA LEU A 11 55.48 -12.71 7.84
C LEU A 11 55.46 -12.24 9.30
N GLY A 12 54.31 -11.70 9.72
CA GLY A 12 54.03 -11.36 11.12
C GLY A 12 52.59 -10.91 11.34
N SER A 13 51.67 -11.87 11.26
CA SER A 13 50.30 -11.90 11.81
C SER A 13 49.91 -10.87 12.87
N ALA A 14 48.84 -10.12 12.59
CA ALA A 14 47.84 -9.73 13.59
C ALA A 14 46.52 -9.39 12.87
N SER A 15 45.83 -10.42 12.41
CA SER A 15 44.42 -10.34 12.05
C SER A 15 43.62 -10.02 13.32
N LEU A 16 43.52 -8.74 13.65
CA LEU A 16 42.61 -8.27 14.69
C LEU A 16 41.19 -8.30 14.11
N LEU A 17 40.48 -9.38 14.46
CA LEU A 17 39.03 -9.44 14.46
C LEU A 17 38.47 -8.25 15.25
N ALA A 18 38.16 -7.16 14.56
CA ALA A 18 37.07 -6.30 15.00
C ALA A 18 35.80 -6.89 14.39
N LEU A 19 35.16 -7.74 15.20
CA LEU A 19 33.80 -8.21 15.04
C LEU A 19 32.88 -6.97 15.11
N ALA A 20 32.91 -6.14 14.08
CA ALA A 20 31.97 -5.05 13.89
C ALA A 20 30.63 -5.71 13.61
N ALA A 21 29.92 -5.90 14.71
CA ALA A 21 28.49 -6.03 14.86
C ALA A 21 27.77 -6.49 13.58
N CYS A 22 27.16 -7.66 13.67
CA CYS A 22 25.84 -7.87 13.12
C CYS A 22 24.91 -6.75 13.65
N SER A 23 25.02 -5.54 13.10
CA SER A 23 23.88 -4.66 12.98
C SER A 23 22.94 -5.47 12.11
N GLY A 24 21.91 -6.03 12.76
CA GLY A 24 20.77 -6.65 12.12
C GLY A 24 20.04 -5.62 11.27
N GLY A 25 20.68 -5.19 10.19
CA GLY A 25 20.07 -4.51 9.07
C GLY A 25 19.14 -5.52 8.45
N ASN A 26 17.89 -5.44 8.92
CA ASN A 26 16.71 -6.06 8.37
C ASN A 26 16.93 -6.34 6.88
N SER A 27 17.11 -7.61 6.51
CA SER A 27 17.02 -8.01 5.12
C SER A 27 15.57 -7.82 4.69
N ALA A 28 15.19 -6.58 4.38
CA ALA A 28 13.99 -6.23 3.63
C ALA A 28 14.25 -6.61 2.16
N GLY A 29 14.40 -7.91 1.92
CA GLY A 29 14.71 -8.49 0.61
C GLY A 29 13.72 -9.57 0.20
N GLY A 30 12.47 -9.47 0.66
CA GLY A 30 11.41 -10.40 0.27
C GLY A 30 10.16 -9.64 -0.13
N GLY A 31 9.83 -9.65 -1.43
CA GLY A 31 8.52 -9.50 -2.11
C GLY A 31 7.50 -8.41 -1.70
N ASN A 32 7.72 -7.69 -0.61
CA ASN A 32 6.70 -6.93 0.12
C ASN A 32 7.02 -5.42 0.14
N ALA A 33 7.91 -4.96 -0.74
CA ALA A 33 8.12 -3.54 -0.97
C ALA A 33 6.93 -2.96 -1.77
N PRO A 34 6.50 -1.72 -1.49
CA PRO A 34 5.53 -1.04 -2.34
C PRO A 34 6.05 -0.91 -3.77
N GLY A 35 5.18 -1.20 -4.73
CA GLY A 35 5.38 -0.86 -6.14
C GLY A 35 5.13 0.64 -6.40
N PRO A 36 5.46 1.14 -7.60
CA PRO A 36 5.28 2.55 -7.95
C PRO A 36 3.82 3.01 -7.93
N ASP A 37 2.87 2.11 -8.23
CA ASP A 37 1.44 2.43 -8.31
C ASP A 37 0.65 2.02 -7.05
N ASP A 38 1.34 1.44 -6.05
CA ASP A 38 0.72 1.00 -4.79
C ASP A 38 0.23 2.22 -3.99
N MET A 39 -0.99 2.13 -3.46
CA MET A 39 -1.50 3.09 -2.48
C MET A 39 -1.12 2.61 -1.08
N VAL A 40 -0.42 3.46 -0.32
CA VAL A 40 0.23 3.08 0.94
C VAL A 40 -0.21 4.01 2.07
N LEU A 41 -0.51 3.42 3.23
CA LEU A 41 -0.67 4.14 4.50
C LEU A 41 0.31 3.63 5.56
N GLY A 42 0.59 4.49 6.54
CA GLY A 42 1.41 4.16 7.70
C GLY A 42 2.91 4.34 7.46
N SER A 43 3.70 4.02 8.49
CA SER A 43 5.15 4.29 8.48
C SER A 43 5.92 3.35 7.55
N PRO A 44 6.86 3.86 6.70
CA PRO A 44 7.81 3.03 5.96
C PRO A 44 8.72 2.17 6.86
N SER A 45 8.89 2.56 8.14
CA SER A 45 9.67 1.83 9.15
C SER A 45 8.82 0.92 10.03
N ALA A 46 7.53 0.75 9.74
CA ALA A 46 6.65 -0.16 10.48
C ALA A 46 7.22 -1.59 10.49
N ARG A 47 7.06 -2.28 11.62
CA ARG A 47 7.65 -3.62 11.82
C ARG A 47 6.97 -4.70 10.99
N ALA A 48 5.75 -4.46 10.54
CA ALA A 48 4.98 -5.36 9.69
C ALA A 48 4.38 -4.60 8.50
N THR A 49 4.17 -5.33 7.39
CA THR A 49 3.42 -4.86 6.23
C THR A 49 2.22 -5.77 6.00
N LEU A 50 1.04 -5.19 5.84
CA LEU A 50 -0.15 -5.88 5.35
C LEU A 50 -0.41 -5.43 3.91
N ILE A 51 -0.57 -6.38 3.00
CA ILE A 51 -0.93 -6.13 1.61
C ILE A 51 -2.34 -6.69 1.41
N GLU A 52 -3.32 -5.83 1.20
CA GLU A 52 -4.68 -6.24 0.87
C GLU A 52 -4.84 -6.28 -0.66
N TYR A 53 -5.30 -7.41 -1.18
CA TYR A 53 -5.85 -7.51 -2.53
C TYR A 53 -7.36 -7.59 -2.42
N ALA A 54 -8.06 -6.59 -2.93
CA ALA A 54 -9.51 -6.51 -2.80
C ALA A 54 -10.16 -5.97 -4.07
N SER A 55 -11.46 -6.26 -4.21
CA SER A 55 -12.27 -5.81 -5.33
C SER A 55 -13.33 -4.83 -4.86
N ALA A 56 -13.50 -3.69 -5.55
CA ALA A 56 -14.58 -2.74 -5.27
C ALA A 56 -15.98 -3.35 -5.41
N THR A 57 -16.11 -4.51 -6.08
CA THR A 57 -17.35 -5.26 -6.25
C THR A 57 -17.51 -6.44 -5.29
N CYS A 58 -16.51 -6.72 -4.45
CA CYS A 58 -16.55 -7.84 -3.52
C CYS A 58 -17.34 -7.47 -2.24
N PRO A 59 -18.43 -8.18 -1.90
CA PRO A 59 -19.22 -7.88 -0.70
C PRO A 59 -18.48 -8.17 0.60
N HIS A 60 -17.56 -9.15 0.61
CA HIS A 60 -16.76 -9.43 1.79
C HIS A 60 -15.69 -8.36 2.03
N CYS A 61 -15.13 -7.79 0.97
CA CYS A 61 -14.22 -6.64 1.09
C CYS A 61 -14.98 -5.43 1.64
N ALA A 62 -16.18 -5.14 1.12
CA ALA A 62 -17.01 -4.07 1.67
C ALA A 62 -17.33 -4.28 3.16
N HIS A 63 -17.70 -5.50 3.55
CA HIS A 63 -17.97 -5.82 4.95
C HIS A 63 -16.75 -5.65 5.86
N PHE A 64 -15.56 -6.06 5.41
CA PHE A 64 -14.31 -5.82 6.14
C PHE A 64 -14.07 -4.31 6.32
N HIS A 65 -14.26 -3.52 5.26
CA HIS A 65 -14.09 -2.07 5.29
C HIS A 65 -15.14 -1.36 6.17
N GLU A 66 -16.33 -1.93 6.29
CA GLU A 66 -17.38 -1.39 7.18
C GLU A 66 -17.13 -1.72 8.66
N THR A 67 -16.57 -2.90 8.98
CA THR A 67 -16.58 -3.42 10.35
C THR A 67 -15.21 -3.48 11.02
N VAL A 68 -14.13 -3.57 10.24
CA VAL A 68 -12.77 -3.82 10.74
C VAL A 68 -11.82 -2.65 10.42
N TRP A 69 -12.00 -1.99 9.28
CA TRP A 69 -11.05 -1.00 8.76
C TRP A 69 -10.69 0.10 9.77
N ASP A 70 -11.68 0.73 10.40
CA ASP A 70 -11.42 1.82 11.35
C ASP A 70 -10.56 1.36 12.53
N GLN A 71 -10.85 0.18 13.07
CA GLN A 71 -10.07 -0.40 14.15
C GLN A 71 -8.65 -0.76 13.70
N LEU A 72 -8.49 -1.32 12.49
CA LEU A 72 -7.18 -1.62 11.91
C LEU A 72 -6.37 -0.33 11.74
N LYS A 73 -6.98 0.69 11.14
CA LYS A 73 -6.33 1.96 10.85
C LYS A 73 -5.91 2.66 12.14
N THR A 74 -6.83 2.90 13.07
CA THR A 74 -6.54 3.62 14.31
C THR A 74 -5.55 2.87 15.20
N ASN A 75 -5.68 1.56 15.36
CA ASN A 75 -4.87 0.83 16.34
C ASN A 75 -3.48 0.45 15.81
N TYR A 76 -3.29 0.35 14.49
CA TYR A 76 -2.06 -0.20 13.90
C TYR A 76 -1.43 0.68 12.82
N ILE A 77 -2.20 1.24 11.90
CA ILE A 77 -1.65 2.05 10.81
C ILE A 77 -1.23 3.43 11.35
N ASP A 78 -2.15 4.12 12.02
CA ASP A 78 -1.94 5.47 12.55
C ASP A 78 -0.93 5.49 13.71
N THR A 79 -0.76 4.37 14.42
CA THR A 79 0.26 4.22 15.47
C THR A 79 1.63 3.79 14.94
N GLY A 80 1.79 3.66 13.62
CA GLY A 80 3.05 3.29 12.97
C GLY A 80 3.48 1.83 13.16
N LYS A 81 2.61 0.97 13.71
CA LYS A 81 2.90 -0.46 13.90
C LYS A 81 2.80 -1.25 12.60
N LEU A 82 1.94 -0.81 11.69
CA LEU A 82 1.65 -1.47 10.43
C LEU A 82 1.81 -0.51 9.26
N ARG A 83 2.52 -0.94 8.21
CA ARG A 83 2.43 -0.36 6.88
C ARG A 83 1.36 -1.10 6.12
N PHE A 84 0.39 -0.37 5.59
CA PHE A 84 -0.71 -0.94 4.82
C PHE A 84 -0.53 -0.61 3.34
N ILE A 85 -0.65 -1.62 2.49
CA ILE A 85 -0.58 -1.50 1.04
C ILE A 85 -1.86 -2.08 0.47
N PHE A 86 -2.54 -1.32 -0.39
CA PHE A 86 -3.72 -1.80 -1.10
C PHE A 86 -3.40 -2.04 -2.56
N ARG A 87 -3.81 -3.22 -3.05
CA ARG A 87 -3.65 -3.63 -4.44
C ARG A 87 -5.01 -3.98 -5.02
N GLU A 88 -5.34 -3.26 -6.07
CA GLU A 88 -6.59 -3.40 -6.79
C GLU A 88 -6.66 -4.79 -7.42
N PHE A 89 -7.71 -5.54 -7.10
CA PHE A 89 -7.97 -6.87 -7.66
C PHE A 89 -9.37 -6.90 -8.27
N PRO A 90 -9.52 -6.45 -9.53
CA PRO A 90 -10.82 -6.42 -10.20
C PRO A 90 -11.41 -7.84 -10.33
N THR A 91 -12.64 -8.00 -9.85
CA THR A 91 -13.43 -9.23 -9.97
C THR A 91 -14.78 -8.90 -10.61
N PRO A 92 -15.51 -9.89 -11.16
CA PRO A 92 -16.78 -9.64 -11.82
C PRO A 92 -17.80 -8.86 -10.95
N PRO A 93 -18.54 -7.90 -11.51
CA PRO A 93 -18.38 -7.33 -12.86
C PRO A 93 -17.13 -6.46 -12.96
N GLU A 94 -16.17 -6.86 -13.80
CA GLU A 94 -14.81 -6.29 -13.80
C GLU A 94 -14.81 -4.80 -14.17
N ALA A 95 -15.63 -4.40 -15.14
CA ALA A 95 -15.77 -3.00 -15.54
C ALA A 95 -16.23 -2.10 -14.38
N VAL A 96 -17.09 -2.61 -13.49
CA VAL A 96 -17.54 -1.87 -12.31
C VAL A 96 -16.43 -1.79 -11.27
N ALA A 97 -15.69 -2.88 -11.06
CA ALA A 97 -14.55 -2.90 -10.14
C ALA A 97 -13.50 -1.86 -10.55
N VAL A 98 -13.12 -1.87 -11.83
CA VAL A 98 -12.17 -0.90 -12.40
C VAL A 98 -12.69 0.52 -12.29
N ALA A 99 -13.97 0.78 -12.60
CA ALA A 99 -14.56 2.12 -12.48
C ALA A 99 -14.52 2.64 -11.03
N GLY A 100 -14.77 1.79 -10.03
CA GLY A 100 -14.62 2.15 -8.63
C GLY A 100 -13.18 2.56 -8.29
N PHE A 101 -12.19 1.79 -8.74
CA PHE A 101 -10.78 2.13 -8.50
C PHE A 101 -10.33 3.39 -9.22
N GLN A 102 -10.78 3.59 -10.46
CA GLN A 102 -10.54 4.83 -11.21
C GLN A 102 -11.06 6.03 -10.42
N LEU A 103 -12.32 5.97 -9.96
CA LEU A 103 -12.91 7.02 -9.14
C LEU A 103 -12.08 7.33 -7.88
N ALA A 104 -11.61 6.30 -7.18
CA ALA A 104 -10.77 6.48 -6.00
C ALA A 104 -9.46 7.24 -6.31
N ARG A 105 -8.90 7.06 -7.52
CA ARG A 105 -7.66 7.70 -7.99
C ARG A 105 -7.84 9.09 -8.61
N CYS A 106 -9.06 9.49 -8.96
CA CYS A 106 -9.33 10.72 -9.73
C CYS A 106 -8.77 12.00 -9.08
N GLY A 107 -8.45 13.00 -9.91
CA GLY A 107 -8.02 14.31 -9.43
C GLY A 107 -6.65 14.34 -8.72
N GLY A 108 -5.75 13.40 -9.02
CA GLY A 108 -4.41 13.35 -8.42
C GLY A 108 -4.45 13.01 -6.93
N ALA A 109 -5.32 12.07 -6.55
CA ALA A 109 -5.57 11.70 -5.16
C ALA A 109 -4.28 11.39 -4.40
N THR A 110 -4.11 11.98 -3.21
CA THR A 110 -3.13 11.46 -2.24
C THR A 110 -3.55 10.08 -1.75
N PRO A 111 -2.65 9.27 -1.14
CA PRO A 111 -3.05 8.01 -0.54
C PRO A 111 -4.23 8.15 0.43
N GLU A 112 -4.24 9.14 1.31
CA GLU A 112 -5.34 9.39 2.24
C GLU A 112 -6.67 9.67 1.52
N GLN A 113 -6.65 10.45 0.44
CA GLN A 113 -7.83 10.72 -0.37
C GLN A 113 -8.31 9.47 -1.11
N TYR A 114 -7.38 8.68 -1.65
CA TYR A 114 -7.69 7.39 -2.27
C TYR A 114 -8.42 6.47 -1.28
N PHE A 115 -7.88 6.30 -0.07
CA PHE A 115 -8.47 5.43 0.95
C PHE A 115 -9.80 5.94 1.48
N ALA A 116 -9.97 7.26 1.61
CA ALA A 116 -11.26 7.85 1.97
C ALA A 116 -12.34 7.55 0.90
N ARG A 117 -12.02 7.75 -0.38
CA ARG A 117 -12.95 7.47 -1.50
C ARG A 117 -13.23 5.98 -1.65
N LEU A 118 -12.21 5.15 -1.53
CA LEU A 118 -12.36 3.69 -1.58
C LEU A 118 -13.26 3.20 -0.43
N GLY A 119 -13.10 3.75 0.78
CA GLY A 119 -13.98 3.48 1.90
C GLY A 119 -15.43 3.86 1.61
N GLU A 120 -15.67 5.01 0.98
CA GLU A 120 -17.02 5.42 0.55
C GLU A 120 -17.62 4.50 -0.52
N ILE A 121 -16.81 4.04 -1.48
CA ILE A 121 -17.24 3.05 -2.48
C ILE A 121 -17.65 1.75 -1.80
N PHE A 122 -16.87 1.25 -0.85
CA PHE A 122 -17.20 0.05 -0.09
C PHE A 122 -18.47 0.23 0.76
N ARG A 123 -18.57 1.35 1.49
CA ARG A 123 -19.74 1.68 2.32
C ARG A 123 -21.03 1.75 1.49
N GLN A 124 -20.94 2.26 0.26
CA GLN A 124 -22.08 2.44 -0.64
C GLN A 124 -22.23 1.30 -1.67
N GLN A 125 -21.45 0.22 -1.54
CA GLN A 125 -21.40 -0.84 -2.56
C GLN A 125 -22.77 -1.49 -2.79
N ARG A 126 -23.53 -1.75 -1.73
CA ARG A 126 -24.88 -2.33 -1.87
C ARG A 126 -25.79 -1.44 -2.71
N ASP A 127 -25.74 -0.13 -2.47
CA ASP A 127 -26.57 0.85 -3.18
C ASP A 127 -26.11 1.02 -4.63
N MET A 128 -24.80 0.90 -4.90
CA MET A 128 -24.24 0.89 -6.27
C MET A 128 -24.88 -0.19 -7.15
N PHE A 129 -25.22 -1.35 -6.57
CA PHE A 129 -25.85 -2.45 -7.29
C PHE A 129 -27.38 -2.52 -7.16
N ALA A 130 -28.00 -1.64 -6.36
CA ALA A 130 -29.43 -1.74 -6.04
C ALA A 130 -30.35 -1.65 -7.27
N SER A 131 -29.96 -0.91 -8.30
CA SER A 131 -30.75 -0.79 -9.55
C SER A 131 -30.65 -2.01 -10.47
N GLY A 132 -29.62 -2.85 -10.31
CA GLY A 132 -29.30 -3.92 -11.25
C GLY A 132 -28.87 -3.47 -12.66
N THR A 133 -28.62 -2.18 -12.88
CA THR A 133 -28.26 -1.61 -14.20
C THR A 133 -26.93 -0.88 -14.17
N MET A 134 -26.23 -0.84 -15.31
CA MET A 134 -24.99 -0.06 -15.45
C MET A 134 -25.22 1.44 -15.34
N GLU A 135 -26.40 1.93 -15.72
CA GLU A 135 -26.78 3.34 -15.53
C GLU A 135 -26.86 3.71 -14.06
N GLY A 136 -27.51 2.87 -13.24
CA GLY A 136 -27.56 3.11 -11.79
C GLY A 136 -26.20 2.97 -11.11
N VAL A 137 -25.35 2.05 -11.57
CA VAL A 137 -23.94 1.98 -11.11
C VAL A 137 -23.22 3.29 -11.42
N ARG A 138 -23.31 3.79 -12.66
CA ARG A 138 -22.70 5.07 -13.05
C ARG A 138 -23.22 6.23 -12.21
N ALA A 139 -24.53 6.33 -12.05
CA ALA A 139 -25.15 7.38 -11.24
C ALA A 139 -24.63 7.36 -9.80
N LYS A 140 -24.49 6.16 -9.21
CA LYS A 140 -23.98 6.03 -7.84
C LYS A 140 -22.50 6.40 -7.74
N LEU A 141 -21.66 6.01 -8.70
CA LEU A 141 -20.25 6.39 -8.71
C LEU A 141 -20.08 7.92 -8.85
N LEU A 142 -20.91 8.59 -9.66
CA LEU A 142 -20.91 10.05 -9.75
C LEU A 142 -21.33 10.72 -8.44
N GLU A 143 -22.33 10.17 -7.75
CA GLU A 143 -22.74 10.65 -6.41
C GLU A 143 -21.59 10.55 -5.40
N ILE A 144 -20.91 9.40 -5.36
CA ILE A 144 -19.73 9.17 -4.50
C ILE A 144 -18.62 10.17 -4.85
N GLY A 145 -18.32 10.35 -6.14
CA GLY A 145 -17.33 11.32 -6.60
C GLY A 145 -17.65 12.75 -6.17
N ALA A 146 -18.89 13.19 -6.36
CA ALA A 146 -19.36 14.51 -5.96
C ALA A 146 -19.23 14.73 -4.45
N SER A 147 -19.61 13.74 -3.63
CA SER A 147 -19.46 13.81 -2.17
C SER A 147 -18.00 13.90 -1.71
N SER A 148 -17.07 13.45 -2.57
CA SER A 148 -15.62 13.49 -2.36
C SER A 148 -14.95 14.73 -2.98
N GLY A 149 -15.74 15.70 -3.44
CA GLY A 149 -15.27 16.96 -4.03
C GLY A 149 -14.80 16.87 -5.48
N LEU A 150 -15.14 15.78 -6.20
CA LEU A 150 -14.85 15.65 -7.63
C LEU A 150 -15.95 16.30 -8.47
N SER A 151 -15.56 16.87 -9.61
CA SER A 151 -16.50 17.26 -10.67
C SER A 151 -16.89 16.06 -11.53
N GLU A 152 -17.99 16.15 -12.28
CA GLU A 152 -18.40 15.06 -13.20
C GLU A 152 -17.37 14.76 -14.30
N GLN A 153 -16.49 15.71 -14.63
CA GLN A 153 -15.43 15.51 -15.64
C GLN A 153 -14.25 14.69 -15.12
N GLN A 154 -14.15 14.51 -13.80
CA GLN A 154 -13.10 13.76 -13.12
C GLN A 154 -13.60 12.37 -12.78
#